data_AF-L7CLR3-F1
#
_entry.id   AF-L7CLR3-F1
#
_cell.length_a   1.000
_cell.length_b   1.000
_cell.length_c   1.000
_cell.angle_alpha   90.00
_cell.angle_beta   90.00
_cell.angle_gamma   90.00
#
_symmetry.space_group_name_H-M   'P 1'
#
loop_
_entity.id
_entity.type
_entity.pdbx_description
1 polymer ?
#
loop_
_entity_poly.entity_id
_entity_poly.type
_entity_poly.pdbx_seq_one_letter_code
_entity_poly.pdbx_strand_id
1 'polypeptide(L)'
;MDSALSETRAIADIDQLIAINHLVDDEPGIFQRWKSTVGQFKVIGKQAHDARLVAAMDHHGLTCLLTFNDKHFTHLRVVTPEKVVNGELGP
;
A
#
# COMPACT_ATOMS: atom_id res chain seq x y z
N MET A 1 -29.33 -9.79 -9.09
CA MET A 1 -28.70 -10.00 -7.77
C MET A 1 -27.22 -10.13 -8.05
N ASP A 2 -26.48 -9.04 -7.84
CA ASP A 2 -25.14 -8.84 -8.38
C ASP A 2 -24.13 -9.86 -7.85
N SER A 3 -23.67 -10.74 -8.74
CA SER A 3 -22.60 -11.71 -8.46
C SER A 3 -21.23 -11.07 -8.21
N ALA A 4 -21.12 -9.75 -8.32
CA ALA A 4 -19.86 -9.00 -8.20
C ALA A 4 -19.37 -8.83 -6.75
N LEU A 5 -20.25 -8.95 -5.75
CA LEU A 5 -19.92 -8.79 -4.33
C LEU A 5 -20.26 -10.07 -3.56
N SER A 6 -19.48 -11.12 -3.79
CA SER A 6 -19.53 -12.37 -3.03
C SER A 6 -18.21 -12.58 -2.29
N GLU A 7 -18.27 -13.09 -1.06
CA GLU A 7 -17.09 -13.46 -0.27
C GLU A 7 -16.16 -14.41 -1.05
N THR A 8 -16.74 -15.38 -1.76
CA THR A 8 -15.99 -16.32 -2.60
C THR A 8 -15.24 -15.61 -3.72
N ARG A 9 -15.85 -14.58 -4.33
CA ARG A 9 -15.19 -13.81 -5.39
C ARG A 9 -14.05 -12.97 -4.82
N ALA A 10 -14.26 -12.34 -3.68
CA ALA A 10 -13.24 -11.52 -3.03
C ALA A 10 -11.99 -12.33 -2.67
N ILE A 11 -12.14 -13.54 -2.13
CA ILE A 11 -11.01 -14.44 -1.84
C ILE A 11 -10.29 -14.84 -3.13
N ALA A 12 -11.01 -15.22 -4.18
CA ALA A 12 -10.40 -15.57 -5.46
C ALA A 12 -9.61 -14.41 -6.09
N ASP A 13 -10.13 -13.18 -5.98
CA ASP A 13 -9.43 -11.98 -6.46
C ASP A 13 -8.16 -11.69 -5.63
N ILE A 14 -8.19 -11.91 -4.30
CA ILE A 14 -7.01 -11.81 -3.43
C ILE A 14 -5.96 -12.85 -3.82
N ASP A 15 -6.36 -14.12 -3.98
CA ASP A 15 -5.45 -15.20 -4.37
C ASP A 15 -4.79 -14.93 -5.73
N GLN A 16 -5.57 -14.39 -6.68
CA GLN A 16 -5.04 -13.98 -7.97
C GLN A 16 -4.01 -12.84 -7.84
N LEU A 17 -4.27 -11.84 -7.01
CA LEU A 17 -3.33 -10.75 -6.75
C LEU A 17 -2.04 -11.26 -6.12
N ILE A 18 -2.13 -12.19 -5.17
CA ILE A 18 -0.96 -12.82 -4.54
C ILE A 18 -0.18 -13.65 -5.55
N ALA A 19 -0.84 -14.35 -6.47
CA ALA A 19 -0.18 -15.18 -7.47
C ALA A 19 0.66 -14.38 -8.49
N ILE A 20 0.27 -13.14 -8.79
CA ILE A 20 0.95 -12.28 -9.79
C ILE A 20 1.91 -11.25 -9.17
N ASN A 21 1.96 -11.14 -7.84
CA ASN A 21 2.81 -10.20 -7.13
C ASN A 21 3.69 -10.94 -6.11
N HIS A 22 4.83 -10.33 -5.74
CA HIS A 22 5.55 -10.79 -4.56
C HIS A 22 4.85 -10.25 -3.31
N LEU A 23 4.22 -11.14 -2.53
CA LEU A 23 3.66 -10.80 -1.23
C LEU A 23 4.80 -10.77 -0.19
N VAL A 24 4.99 -9.61 0.43
CA VAL A 24 5.92 -9.43 1.55
C VAL A 24 5.21 -9.72 2.87
N ASP A 25 5.93 -10.31 3.83
CA ASP A 25 5.36 -10.74 5.10
C ASP A 25 5.01 -9.57 6.03
N ASP A 26 3.96 -9.75 6.84
CA ASP A 26 3.65 -8.84 7.95
C ASP A 26 4.52 -9.18 9.16
N GLU A 27 5.70 -8.57 9.22
CA GLU A 27 6.70 -8.86 10.24
C GLU A 27 6.50 -8.02 11.53
N PRO A 28 6.85 -8.56 12.72
CA PRO A 28 6.72 -7.83 13.99
C PRO A 28 7.44 -6.47 14.03
N GLY A 29 8.49 -6.29 13.22
CA GLY A 29 9.22 -5.03 13.12
C GLY A 29 8.41 -3.88 12.51
N ILE A 30 7.36 -4.16 11.75
CA ILE A 30 6.49 -3.15 11.12
C ILE A 30 5.77 -2.32 12.19
N PHE A 31 5.32 -2.96 13.28
CA PHE A 31 4.61 -2.25 14.35
C PHE A 31 5.48 -1.17 15.01
N GLN A 32 6.76 -1.48 15.27
CA GLN A 32 7.66 -0.52 15.90
C GLN A 32 7.95 0.67 14.98
N ARG A 33 8.18 0.42 13.68
CA ARG A 33 8.32 1.48 12.67
C ARG A 33 7.05 2.32 12.58
N TRP A 34 5.88 1.68 12.52
CA TRP A 34 4.59 2.37 12.48
C TRP A 34 4.37 3.27 13.69
N LYS A 35 4.64 2.77 14.91
CA LYS A 35 4.53 3.56 16.14
C LYS A 35 5.47 4.76 16.11
N SER A 36 6.70 4.60 15.62
CA SER A 36 7.65 5.68 15.43
C SER A 36 7.13 6.72 14.44
N THR A 37 6.66 6.30 13.26
CA THR A 37 6.05 7.15 12.23
C THR A 37 4.85 7.94 12.76
N VAL A 38 3.95 7.27 13.49
CA VAL A 38 2.77 7.93 14.09
C VAL A 38 3.19 9.03 15.06
N GLY A 39 4.17 8.77 15.91
CA GLY A 39 4.70 9.76 16.86
C GLY A 39 5.43 10.91 16.16
N GLN A 40 6.30 10.60 15.21
CA GLN A 40 7.11 11.57 14.48
C GLN A 40 6.26 12.53 13.65
N PHE A 41 5.28 12.01 12.92
CA PHE A 41 4.44 12.79 12.00
C PHE A 41 3.09 13.19 12.61
N LYS A 42 2.86 12.91 13.90
CA LYS A 42 1.62 13.23 14.63
C LYS A 42 0.38 12.73 13.88
N VAL A 43 0.46 11.50 13.35
CA VAL A 43 -0.60 10.90 12.54
C VAL A 43 -1.81 10.62 13.44
N ILE A 44 -2.99 11.05 13.01
CA ILE A 44 -4.24 10.88 13.75
C ILE A 44 -5.38 10.38 12.86
N GLY A 45 -6.26 9.56 13.43
CA GLY A 45 -7.46 9.07 12.76
C GLY A 45 -7.16 8.22 11.52
N LYS A 46 -7.83 8.53 10.40
CA LYS A 46 -7.83 7.71 9.18
C LYS A 46 -6.44 7.54 8.54
N GLN A 47 -5.54 8.49 8.76
CA GLN A 47 -4.17 8.44 8.22
C GLN A 47 -3.29 7.37 8.90
N ALA A 48 -3.72 6.81 10.03
CA ALA A 48 -2.97 5.76 10.73
C ALA A 48 -2.78 4.49 9.89
N HIS A 49 -3.75 4.18 9.01
CA HIS A 49 -3.66 3.06 8.08
C HIS A 49 -2.61 3.32 6.98
N ASP A 50 -2.64 4.51 6.38
CA ASP A 50 -1.65 4.94 5.39
C ASP A 50 -0.24 4.93 6.00
N ALA A 51 -0.09 5.43 7.24
CA ALA A 51 1.18 5.37 7.96
C ALA A 51 1.66 3.92 8.21
N ARG A 52 0.76 2.96 8.39
CA ARG A 52 1.13 1.54 8.55
C ARG A 52 1.67 0.97 7.25
N LEU A 53 1.09 1.35 6.11
CA LEU A 53 1.61 1.01 4.79
C LEU A 53 3.03 1.58 4.60
N VAL A 54 3.25 2.86 4.92
CA VAL A 54 4.58 3.49 4.84
C VAL A 54 5.59 2.77 5.74
N ALA A 55 5.20 2.38 6.95
CA ALA A 55 6.08 1.64 7.85
C ALA A 55 6.44 0.24 7.33
N ALA A 56 5.50 -0.45 6.68
CA ALA A 56 5.77 -1.73 6.02
C ALA A 56 6.72 -1.55 4.82
N MET A 57 6.52 -0.49 4.03
CA MET A 57 7.44 -0.14 2.93
C MET A 57 8.86 0.13 3.45
N ASP A 58 8.99 0.94 4.50
CA ASP A 58 10.28 1.25 5.13
C ASP A 58 10.92 -0.01 5.75
N HIS A 59 10.12 -0.91 6.32
CA HIS A 59 10.60 -2.19 6.85
C HIS A 59 11.23 -3.06 5.76
N HIS A 60 10.57 -3.15 4.60
CA HIS A 60 10.97 -3.99 3.48
C HIS A 60 11.86 -3.28 2.44
N GLY A 61 12.27 -2.03 2.69
CA GLY A 61 13.11 -1.25 1.77
C GLY A 61 12.42 -0.83 0.47
N LEU A 62 11.09 -0.77 0.45
CA LEU A 62 10.30 -0.37 -0.71
C LEU A 62 10.23 1.16 -0.81
N THR A 63 10.63 1.72 -1.95
CA THR A 63 10.74 3.17 -2.15
C THR A 63 9.70 3.76 -3.09
N CYS A 64 8.95 2.91 -3.80
CA CYS A 64 7.94 3.30 -4.79
C CYS A 64 6.58 2.73 -4.42
N LEU A 65 5.53 3.55 -4.50
CA LEU A 65 4.15 3.16 -4.23
C LEU A 65 3.29 3.34 -5.48
N LEU A 66 2.61 2.27 -5.91
CA LEU A 66 1.53 2.34 -6.89
C LEU A 66 0.20 2.55 -6.16
N THR A 67 -0.46 3.69 -6.36
CA THR A 67 -1.72 4.00 -5.67
C THR A 67 -2.61 4.98 -6.44
N PHE A 68 -3.92 4.92 -6.19
CA PHE A 68 -4.88 5.93 -6.63
C PHE A 68 -4.90 7.18 -5.71
N ASN A 69 -4.32 7.08 -4.50
CA ASN A 69 -4.35 8.12 -3.46
C ASN A 69 -3.02 8.90 -3.39
N ASP A 70 -2.49 9.31 -4.52
CA ASP A 70 -1.17 9.95 -4.62
C ASP A 70 -0.98 11.16 -3.69
N LYS A 71 -2.02 11.98 -3.51
CA LYS A 71 -2.03 13.16 -2.63
C LYS A 71 -1.74 12.86 -1.17
N HIS A 72 -1.92 11.61 -0.71
CA HIS A 72 -1.66 11.23 0.69
C HIS A 72 -0.18 10.90 0.96
N PHE A 73 0.65 10.75 -0.08
CA PHE A 73 2.01 10.22 0.02
C PHE A 73 3.04 11.17 -0.61
N THR A 74 2.95 12.46 -0.32
CA THR A 74 3.78 13.53 -0.94
C THR A 74 5.29 13.40 -0.75
N HIS A 75 5.75 12.53 0.17
CA HIS A 75 7.16 12.30 0.47
C HIS A 75 7.72 10.99 -0.09
N LEU A 76 6.92 10.23 -0.85
CA LEU A 76 7.33 8.98 -1.48
C LEU A 76 7.40 9.15 -3.00
N ARG A 77 8.16 8.27 -3.67
CA ARG A 77 7.98 8.09 -5.12
C ARG A 77 6.62 7.41 -5.32
N VAL A 78 5.66 8.13 -5.88
CA VAL A 78 4.31 7.63 -6.13
C VAL A 78 4.02 7.56 -7.62
N VAL A 79 3.49 6.43 -8.04
CA VAL A 79 3.01 6.19 -9.41
C VAL A 79 1.51 5.92 -9.34
N THR A 80 0.74 6.47 -10.27
CA THR A 80 -0.69 6.17 -10.41
C THR A 80 -0.90 5.07 -11.44
N PRO A 81 -1.96 4.26 -11.36
CA PRO A 81 -2.25 3.23 -12.37
C PRO A 81 -2.36 3.79 -13.79
N GLU A 82 -2.92 5.00 -13.96
CA GLU A 82 -2.94 5.70 -15.25
C GLU A 82 -1.53 5.88 -15.83
N LYS A 83 -0.57 6.33 -15.03
CA LYS A 83 0.82 6.50 -15.46
C LYS A 83 1.47 5.17 -15.83
N VAL A 84 1.15 4.08 -15.14
CA VAL A 84 1.65 2.74 -15.51
C VAL A 84 1.13 2.33 -16.88
N VAL A 85 -0.18 2.47 -17.11
CA VAL A 85 -0.83 2.10 -18.38
C VAL A 85 -0.30 2.94 -19.55
N ASN A 86 -0.04 4.23 -19.31
CA ASN A 86 0.48 5.14 -20.33
C ASN A 86 2.01 5.05 -20.53
N GLY A 87 2.72 4.24 -19.73
CA GLY A 87 4.19 4.14 -19.79
C GLY A 87 4.93 5.36 -19.22
N GLU A 88 4.28 6.16 -18.39
CA GLU A 88 4.75 7.42 -17.82
C GLU A 88 5.37 7.23 -16.42
N LEU A 89 6.28 6.25 -16.28
CA LEU A 89 6.82 5.86 -14.96
C LEU A 89 7.85 6.85 -14.38
N GLY A 90 8.27 7.84 -15.18
CA GLY A 90 9.35 8.76 -14.85
C GLY A 90 10.70 8.05 -14.61
N PRO A 91 11.80 8.80 -14.48
CA PRO A 91 13.02 8.26 -13.91
C PRO A 91 12.79 7.75 -12.47
#